data_AF-A0A8C2FG60-F1
#
_entry.id   AF-A0A8C2FG60-F1
#
_cell.length_a   1.000
_cell.length_b   1.000
_cell.length_c   1.000
_cell.angle_alpha   90.00
_cell.angle_beta   90.00
_cell.angle_gamma   90.00
#
_symmetry.space_group_name_H-M   'P 1'
#
loop_
_entity.id
_entity.type
_entity.pdbx_description
1 polymer ?
#
loop_
_entity_poly.entity_id
_entity_poly.type
_entity_poly.pdbx_seq_one_letter_code
_entity_poly.pdbx_strand_id
1 'polypeptide(L)'
;AKNPDSKAVSRSDSSIYLLFLACSVLVASPCLSFLLLQPSLPEFHAAFSVVFVDPSGHLNLLADMTVFTYKRIQHEASLSLTFWDDPTVDGFQALLMTPKSMLRTYDNVFKLVNLVKLQTSCKKLLLLNELMDHSGNYVLTALPFVLSLLQRGLGERIHLLVHSLPQDPEWPVDSAPPKHKDQPPLSIGLLLNLEHALSVLERGPPADNPKAAEFRQLWGSLSQLRRFQDGAITEAVLWSGNSISHRRFIVLKIINHLLELHADIPKSCIIVAGGQLDDVIACGIQNHTTGEEESLEVVQSYDDLSRKLWQLKDLPLSITSVQGAHQALRYTQVFPPVPVRLDYSFFEKKKNRLGLVPKENNPCPCYIAPIKGNGIQTLFNLSTHQNGIVSHDVDIIQKFSLRKKLETINDGLVFRIQVAYHREPQILRESLTPEGMLIYRDNAEAQALELETLHKPFLTSTLHGLQQQYGCFGVVCRLAKRWLASQFLLEDIREEAADLLVASLFLHPAPFTPPSSPQVGFLRFLHLLSTFDWKNNPLIVNLNGKLTGKLQLGYFTLLFRASKPFLLLSEKLSASQRQPLLQLLQCHMILQKSF
;
A
#
# COMPACT_ATOMS: atom_id res chain seq x y z
N ALA A 1 39.72 15.26 -0.39
CA ALA A 1 40.44 14.00 -0.08
C ALA A 1 40.30 13.73 1.42
N LYS A 2 39.38 12.85 1.80
CA LYS A 2 39.22 12.39 3.20
C LYS A 2 39.35 10.86 3.17
N ASN A 3 40.23 10.38 4.03
CA ASN A 3 40.71 9.01 4.15
C ASN A 3 39.55 8.03 4.46
N PRO A 4 39.45 6.85 3.81
CA PRO A 4 38.39 5.87 4.09
C PRO A 4 38.70 4.93 5.27
N ASP A 5 39.90 5.00 5.85
CA ASP A 5 40.30 4.15 7.00
C ASP A 5 40.27 4.95 8.32
N SER A 6 39.09 5.05 8.94
CA SER A 6 39.01 5.35 10.38
C SER A 6 38.30 4.20 11.08
N LYS A 7 39.09 3.33 11.73
CA LYS A 7 38.60 2.39 12.75
C LYS A 7 37.83 3.19 13.80
N ALA A 8 36.54 2.96 13.91
CA ALA A 8 35.72 3.52 14.97
C ALA A 8 36.15 2.89 16.30
N VAL A 9 36.96 3.60 17.07
CA VAL A 9 37.18 3.29 18.48
C VAL A 9 35.94 3.77 19.22
N SER A 10 35.11 2.84 19.69
CA SER A 10 33.95 3.13 20.53
C SER A 10 34.40 3.80 21.83
N ARG A 11 34.00 5.05 22.06
CA ARG A 11 34.12 5.69 23.38
C ARG A 11 33.15 5.03 24.35
N SER A 12 33.56 4.92 25.61
CA SER A 12 32.84 4.30 26.74
C SER A 12 31.45 4.90 27.04
N ASP A 13 31.09 6.02 26.42
CA ASP A 13 29.80 6.71 26.61
C ASP A 13 28.84 6.54 25.43
N SER A 14 29.02 5.49 24.64
CA SER A 14 28.10 5.19 23.54
C SER A 14 26.82 4.56 24.09
N SER A 15 25.68 5.24 23.91
CA SER A 15 24.35 4.72 24.22
C SER A 15 24.19 3.30 23.68
N ILE A 16 23.49 2.41 24.42
CA ILE A 16 23.19 1.01 24.06
C ILE A 16 22.70 0.87 22.60
N TYR A 17 22.08 1.92 22.06
CA TYR A 17 21.64 2.04 20.67
C TYR A 17 22.77 2.01 19.63
N LEU A 18 23.91 2.69 19.88
CA LEU A 18 25.05 2.71 18.97
C LEU A 18 25.81 1.38 18.96
N LEU A 19 25.76 0.62 20.06
CA LEU A 19 26.35 -0.71 20.16
C LEU A 19 25.63 -1.73 19.25
N PHE A 20 24.31 -1.62 19.06
CA PHE A 20 23.57 -2.53 18.17
C PHE A 20 23.80 -2.25 16.67
N LEU A 21 24.00 -0.99 16.29
CA LEU A 21 24.23 -0.56 14.90
C LEU A 21 25.68 -0.68 14.44
N ALA A 22 26.65 -0.64 15.36
CA ALA A 22 28.07 -0.77 15.06
C ALA A 22 28.56 -2.22 14.88
N CYS A 23 27.70 -3.23 15.12
CA CYS A 23 28.06 -4.66 15.11
C CYS A 23 28.23 -5.28 13.70
N SER A 24 28.74 -4.52 12.73
CA SER A 24 29.19 -5.11 11.46
C SER A 24 30.52 -5.85 11.64
N VAL A 25 31.42 -5.38 12.52
CA VAL A 25 32.59 -6.11 13.05
C VAL A 25 33.04 -5.38 14.33
N LEU A 26 32.92 -6.02 15.49
CA LEU A 26 33.60 -5.56 16.72
C LEU A 26 34.49 -6.70 17.20
N VAL A 27 35.75 -6.69 16.75
CA VAL A 27 36.81 -7.45 17.40
C VAL A 27 37.19 -6.64 18.63
N ALA A 28 36.88 -7.14 19.83
CA ALA A 28 37.58 -6.69 21.02
C ALA A 28 39.06 -7.04 20.81
N SER A 29 39.91 -6.04 20.54
CA SER A 29 41.35 -6.26 20.37
C SER A 29 41.90 -6.97 21.61
N PRO A 30 42.55 -8.14 21.46
CA PRO A 30 43.16 -8.80 22.60
C PRO A 30 44.41 -8.01 23.00
N CYS A 31 44.38 -7.46 24.20
CA CYS A 31 45.61 -7.13 24.90
C CYS A 31 46.19 -8.45 25.43
N LEU A 32 47.48 -8.64 25.20
CA LEU A 32 48.35 -9.70 25.71
C LEU A 32 48.44 -10.98 24.85
N SER A 33 49.52 -11.00 24.10
CA SER A 33 50.35 -12.15 23.73
C SER A 33 50.19 -13.34 24.69
N PHE A 34 49.58 -14.44 24.24
CA PHE A 34 49.97 -15.84 24.46
C PHE A 34 48.92 -16.76 23.80
N LEU A 35 49.39 -17.85 23.16
CA LEU A 35 48.69 -19.07 22.70
C LEU A 35 48.47 -19.26 21.17
N LEU A 36 49.22 -20.23 20.63
CA LEU A 36 49.32 -20.68 19.23
C LEU A 36 48.08 -21.47 18.69
N LEU A 37 46.89 -21.31 19.27
CA LEU A 37 45.71 -22.16 18.99
C LEU A 37 44.36 -21.42 18.92
N GLN A 38 44.37 -20.09 18.82
CA GLN A 38 43.12 -19.34 18.61
C GLN A 38 42.63 -19.51 17.17
N PRO A 39 41.36 -19.90 16.96
CA PRO A 39 40.78 -19.97 15.63
C PRO A 39 40.78 -18.58 14.98
N SER A 40 41.21 -18.53 13.73
CA SER A 40 41.31 -17.27 13.01
C SER A 40 39.92 -16.76 12.59
N LEU A 41 39.77 -15.45 12.39
CA LEU A 41 38.50 -14.88 11.89
C LEU A 41 38.05 -15.52 10.55
N PRO A 42 38.96 -15.81 9.59
CA PRO A 42 38.61 -16.58 8.39
C PRO A 42 38.09 -18.00 8.69
N GLU A 43 38.62 -18.69 9.70
CA GLU A 43 38.11 -20.02 10.10
C GLU A 43 36.69 -19.91 10.65
N PHE A 44 36.39 -18.89 11.46
CA PHE A 44 35.02 -18.63 11.91
C PHE A 44 34.08 -18.34 10.74
N HIS A 45 34.49 -17.54 9.76
CA HIS A 45 33.66 -17.25 8.58
C HIS A 45 33.51 -18.44 7.64
N ALA A 46 34.44 -19.40 7.66
CA ALA A 46 34.31 -20.65 6.92
C ALA A 46 33.26 -21.57 7.55
N ALA A 47 33.13 -21.56 8.89
CA ALA A 47 32.19 -22.40 9.63
C ALA A 47 30.81 -21.76 9.85
N PHE A 48 30.75 -20.44 10.08
CA PHE A 48 29.54 -19.72 10.46
C PHE A 48 29.24 -18.58 9.51
N SER A 49 27.95 -18.39 9.21
CA SER A 49 27.53 -17.30 8.34
C SER A 49 27.51 -15.93 9.03
N VAL A 50 27.40 -15.91 10.36
CA VAL A 50 27.44 -14.69 11.18
C VAL A 50 28.45 -14.91 12.30
N VAL A 51 29.38 -13.97 12.48
CA VAL A 51 30.51 -14.10 13.39
C VAL A 51 30.59 -12.89 14.31
N PHE A 52 30.46 -13.13 15.61
CA PHE A 52 30.75 -12.16 16.67
C PHE A 52 31.51 -12.87 17.77
N VAL A 53 32.84 -12.73 17.73
CA VAL A 53 33.73 -13.47 18.62
C VAL A 53 33.89 -12.70 19.93
N ASP A 54 33.79 -13.43 21.04
CA ASP A 54 34.02 -12.91 22.37
C ASP A 54 35.50 -12.46 22.57
N PRO A 55 35.81 -11.71 23.64
CA PRO A 55 37.19 -11.28 23.90
C PRO A 55 38.22 -12.40 24.08
N SER A 56 37.81 -13.63 24.40
CA SER A 56 38.73 -14.78 24.49
C SER A 56 39.19 -15.29 23.12
N GLY A 57 38.49 -14.95 22.04
CA GLY A 57 38.80 -15.40 20.69
C GLY A 57 38.32 -16.81 20.35
N HIS A 58 37.58 -17.47 21.24
CA HIS A 58 37.19 -18.88 21.09
C HIS A 58 35.69 -19.11 20.93
N LEU A 59 34.84 -18.15 21.32
CA LEU A 59 33.39 -18.30 21.30
C LEU A 59 32.75 -17.33 20.30
N ASN A 60 32.09 -17.88 19.28
CA ASN A 60 31.17 -17.11 18.45
C ASN A 60 29.82 -16.97 19.16
N LEU A 61 29.51 -15.79 19.68
CA LEU A 61 28.26 -15.49 20.38
C LEU A 61 27.02 -15.53 19.45
N LEU A 62 27.24 -15.51 18.12
CA LEU A 62 26.20 -15.56 17.11
C LEU A 62 26.21 -16.88 16.31
N ALA A 63 26.75 -17.96 16.88
CA ALA A 63 26.87 -19.25 16.20
C ALA A 63 25.53 -19.78 15.65
N ASP A 64 24.43 -19.62 16.40
CA ASP A 64 23.09 -20.05 15.99
C ASP A 64 22.32 -19.01 15.16
N MET A 65 22.91 -17.82 14.93
CA MET A 65 22.23 -16.76 14.19
C MET A 65 22.35 -16.99 12.68
N THR A 66 21.21 -17.17 12.02
CA THR A 66 21.18 -17.21 10.56
C THR A 66 21.44 -15.83 9.95
N VAL A 67 21.97 -15.80 8.71
CA VAL A 67 22.12 -14.57 7.92
C VAL A 67 20.81 -13.80 7.78
N PHE A 68 19.68 -14.51 7.69
CA PHE A 68 18.36 -13.92 7.54
C PHE A 68 17.90 -13.20 8.81
N THR A 69 18.19 -13.78 9.98
CA THR A 69 17.95 -13.12 11.28
C THR A 69 18.83 -11.89 11.42
N TYR A 70 20.12 -11.98 11.06
CA TYR A 70 21.03 -10.84 11.09
C TYR A 70 20.58 -9.70 10.16
N LYS A 71 20.22 -10.01 8.91
CA LYS A 71 19.67 -9.01 7.97
C LYS A 71 18.38 -8.38 8.47
N ARG A 72 17.51 -9.15 9.15
CA ARG A 72 16.31 -8.61 9.81
C ARG A 72 16.69 -7.60 10.89
N ILE A 73 17.64 -7.93 11.76
CA ILE A 73 18.12 -7.02 12.81
C ILE A 73 18.70 -5.74 12.19
N GLN A 74 19.52 -5.86 11.14
CA GLN A 74 20.06 -4.70 10.42
C GLN A 74 18.95 -3.82 9.83
N HIS A 75 17.94 -4.42 9.20
CA HIS A 75 16.80 -3.69 8.65
C HIS A 75 16.00 -2.96 9.73
N GLU A 76 15.65 -3.64 10.83
CA GLU A 76 14.91 -3.06 11.95
C GLU A 76 15.71 -1.97 12.67
N ALA A 77 17.03 -2.13 12.81
CA ALA A 77 17.91 -1.11 13.37
C ALA A 77 17.97 0.13 12.47
N SER A 78 18.05 -0.06 11.16
CA SER A 78 18.01 1.05 10.20
C SER A 78 16.69 1.81 10.25
N LEU A 79 15.55 1.11 10.33
CA LEU A 79 14.23 1.75 10.50
C LEU A 79 14.15 2.50 11.84
N SER A 80 14.68 1.91 12.90
CA SER A 80 14.67 2.51 14.23
C SER A 80 15.39 3.85 14.26
N LEU A 81 16.53 3.98 13.55
CA LEU A 81 17.22 5.27 13.38
C LEU A 81 16.34 6.28 12.65
N THR A 82 15.70 5.88 11.55
CA THR A 82 14.85 6.81 10.79
C THR A 82 13.69 7.35 11.61
N PHE A 83 13.08 6.52 12.47
CA PHE A 83 11.96 6.94 13.32
C PHE A 83 12.42 7.74 14.54
N TRP A 84 13.61 7.45 15.06
CA TRP A 84 14.19 8.21 16.17
C TRP A 84 14.53 9.65 15.76
N ASP A 85 15.00 9.84 14.53
CA ASP A 85 15.35 11.16 13.99
C ASP A 85 14.14 11.97 13.50
N ASP A 86 12.97 11.34 13.33
CA ASP A 86 11.76 12.01 12.85
C ASP A 86 11.04 12.78 14.00
N PRO A 87 10.98 14.12 13.95
CA PRO A 87 10.35 14.91 15.01
C PRO A 87 8.81 14.83 15.03
N THR A 88 8.20 14.21 14.02
CA THR A 88 6.74 14.05 13.88
C THR A 88 6.22 12.72 14.42
N VAL A 89 7.13 11.76 14.68
CA VAL A 89 6.81 10.43 15.19
C VAL A 89 7.06 10.41 16.69
N ASP A 90 6.16 9.78 17.45
CA ASP A 90 6.45 9.39 18.83
C ASP A 90 7.35 8.14 18.79
N GLY A 91 8.67 8.37 18.69
CA GLY A 91 9.66 7.31 18.58
C GLY A 91 9.63 6.33 19.76
N PHE A 92 9.31 6.80 20.98
CA PHE A 92 9.22 5.92 22.15
C PHE A 92 8.05 4.95 22.01
N GLN A 93 6.86 5.47 21.70
CA GLN A 93 5.67 4.64 21.52
C GLN A 93 5.81 3.68 20.33
N ALA A 94 6.35 4.18 19.21
CA ALA A 94 6.53 3.39 18.00
C ALA A 94 7.54 2.24 18.20
N LEU A 95 8.70 2.52 18.80
CA LEU A 95 9.80 1.54 18.88
C LEU A 95 9.67 0.58 20.06
N LEU A 96 9.19 1.05 21.22
CA LEU A 96 9.24 0.27 22.47
C LEU A 96 7.88 -0.26 22.92
N MET A 97 6.79 0.42 22.56
CA MET A 97 5.46 0.09 23.06
C MET A 97 4.56 -0.62 22.04
N THR A 98 4.98 -0.70 20.77
CA THR A 98 4.14 -1.24 19.69
C THR A 98 4.55 -2.66 19.31
N PRO A 99 3.69 -3.68 19.56
CA PRO A 99 4.01 -5.06 19.19
C PRO A 99 3.94 -5.29 17.68
N LYS A 100 5.04 -5.80 17.11
CA LYS A 100 5.20 -6.09 15.67
C LYS A 100 4.93 -7.57 15.33
N SER A 101 3.65 -7.94 15.21
CA SER A 101 3.27 -9.27 14.72
C SER A 101 3.70 -9.46 13.25
N MET A 102 4.19 -10.64 12.86
CA MET A 102 4.66 -10.91 11.49
C MET A 102 3.64 -10.54 10.40
N LEU A 103 2.34 -10.82 10.62
CA LEU A 103 1.26 -10.51 9.68
C LEU A 103 1.01 -9.02 9.45
N ARG A 104 1.48 -8.14 10.34
CA ARG A 104 1.43 -6.68 10.15
C ARG A 104 2.77 -6.12 9.69
N THR A 105 3.87 -6.82 9.96
CA THR A 105 5.22 -6.35 9.64
C THR A 105 5.62 -6.64 8.19
N TYR A 106 5.28 -7.81 7.67
CA TYR A 106 5.72 -8.29 6.35
C TYR A 106 4.54 -8.40 5.39
N ASP A 107 4.76 -8.02 4.12
CA ASP A 107 3.72 -7.91 3.09
C ASP A 107 3.07 -9.24 2.75
N ASN A 108 3.88 -10.29 2.58
CA ASN A 108 3.41 -11.66 2.38
C ASN A 108 3.96 -12.55 3.49
N VAL A 109 3.08 -13.33 4.14
CA VAL A 109 3.49 -14.33 5.11
C VAL A 109 2.92 -15.68 4.69
N PHE A 110 3.78 -16.68 4.59
CA PHE A 110 3.36 -18.05 4.38
C PHE A 110 3.86 -18.94 5.52
N LYS A 111 3.14 -20.02 5.77
CA LYS A 111 3.40 -20.99 6.81
C LYS A 111 3.69 -22.34 6.17
N LEU A 112 4.80 -22.94 6.57
CA LEU A 112 5.08 -24.34 6.30
C LEU A 112 4.40 -25.20 7.37
N VAL A 113 3.48 -26.04 6.93
CA VAL A 113 2.76 -27.02 7.77
C VAL A 113 3.21 -28.44 7.43
N ASN A 114 2.84 -29.40 8.29
CA ASN A 114 3.24 -30.81 8.14
C ASN A 114 4.77 -30.96 8.04
N LEU A 115 5.49 -30.36 9.01
CA LEU A 115 6.94 -30.25 9.00
C LEU A 115 7.68 -31.60 8.92
N VAL A 116 7.01 -32.71 9.23
CA VAL A 116 7.53 -34.07 9.02
C VAL A 116 8.04 -34.29 7.59
N LYS A 117 7.43 -33.64 6.59
CA LYS A 117 7.91 -33.74 5.19
C LYS A 117 9.30 -33.12 4.98
N LEU A 118 9.79 -32.29 5.89
CA LEU A 118 11.17 -31.81 5.83
C LEU A 118 12.18 -32.93 6.06
N GLN A 119 11.79 -34.06 6.66
CA GLN A 119 12.67 -35.22 6.77
C GLN A 119 13.01 -35.81 5.39
N THR A 120 12.06 -35.84 4.45
CA THR A 120 12.34 -36.24 3.06
C THR A 120 13.18 -35.19 2.35
N SER A 121 12.98 -33.90 2.65
CA SER A 121 13.83 -32.81 2.16
C SER A 121 15.29 -33.00 2.61
N CYS A 122 15.55 -33.31 3.88
CA CYS A 122 16.92 -33.56 4.37
C CYS A 122 17.60 -34.69 3.60
N LYS A 123 16.88 -35.77 3.26
CA LYS A 123 17.44 -36.87 2.45
C LYS A 123 17.78 -36.44 1.03
N LYS A 124 16.87 -35.72 0.37
CA LYS A 124 17.07 -35.20 -1.00
C LYS A 124 18.23 -34.21 -1.08
N LEU A 125 18.35 -33.37 -0.06
CA LEU A 125 19.37 -32.34 0.06
C LEU A 125 20.70 -32.87 0.61
N LEU A 126 20.80 -34.18 0.87
CA LEU A 126 21.99 -34.86 1.41
C LEU A 126 22.44 -34.32 2.78
N LEU A 127 21.52 -33.80 3.58
CA LEU A 127 21.78 -33.14 4.87
C LEU A 127 21.80 -34.10 6.08
N LEU A 128 22.25 -35.34 5.89
CA LEU A 128 22.19 -36.35 6.96
C LEU A 128 23.19 -36.08 8.07
N ASN A 129 24.34 -35.48 7.76
CA ASN A 129 25.37 -35.16 8.76
C ASN A 129 24.91 -34.00 9.65
N GLU A 130 24.42 -32.94 9.02
CA GLU A 130 23.86 -31.76 9.66
C GLU A 130 22.61 -32.12 10.47
N LEU A 131 21.86 -33.14 10.05
CA LEU A 131 20.75 -33.68 10.83
C LEU A 131 21.22 -34.33 12.13
N MET A 132 22.37 -35.01 12.12
CA MET A 132 22.97 -35.56 13.36
C MET A 132 23.47 -34.44 14.28
N ASP A 133 24.12 -33.42 13.71
CA ASP A 133 24.60 -32.25 14.46
C ASP A 133 23.45 -31.52 15.18
N HIS A 134 22.27 -31.48 14.55
CA HIS A 134 21.05 -30.91 15.12
C HIS A 134 20.17 -31.94 15.87
N SER A 135 20.73 -33.07 16.30
CA SER A 135 20.02 -34.09 17.11
C SER A 135 18.71 -34.60 16.48
N GLY A 136 18.64 -34.66 15.16
CA GLY A 136 17.45 -35.10 14.42
C GLY A 136 16.43 -34.00 14.12
N ASN A 137 16.72 -32.74 14.44
CA ASN A 137 15.83 -31.61 14.17
C ASN A 137 15.87 -31.19 12.69
N TYR A 138 15.08 -31.89 11.87
CA TYR A 138 14.98 -31.65 10.44
C TYR A 138 14.49 -30.23 10.07
N VAL A 139 13.85 -29.49 11.00
CA VAL A 139 13.41 -28.12 10.74
C VAL A 139 14.62 -27.18 10.73
N LEU A 140 15.45 -27.24 11.77
CA LEU A 140 16.68 -26.45 11.84
C LEU A 140 17.66 -26.85 10.73
N THR A 141 17.76 -28.14 10.41
CA THR A 141 18.64 -28.63 9.35
C THR A 141 18.22 -28.14 7.95
N ALA A 142 16.93 -28.24 7.60
CA ALA A 142 16.47 -27.88 6.25
C ALA A 142 16.29 -26.36 6.04
N LEU A 143 16.06 -25.60 7.11
CA LEU A 143 15.70 -24.18 7.04
C LEU A 143 16.75 -23.31 6.31
N PRO A 144 18.06 -23.38 6.60
CA PRO A 144 19.07 -22.58 5.89
C PRO A 144 19.05 -22.80 4.37
N PHE A 145 18.85 -24.06 3.94
CA PHE A 145 18.75 -24.39 2.51
C PHE A 145 17.48 -23.82 1.90
N VAL A 146 16.33 -23.99 2.57
CA VAL A 146 15.05 -23.42 2.13
C VAL A 146 15.13 -21.91 1.98
N LEU A 147 15.68 -21.20 2.96
CA LEU A 147 15.81 -19.74 2.90
C LEU A 147 16.77 -19.29 1.80
N SER A 148 17.89 -19.98 1.62
CA SER A 148 18.87 -19.68 0.56
C SER A 148 18.29 -19.91 -0.84
N LEU A 149 17.52 -21.00 -1.01
CA LEU A 149 16.79 -21.30 -2.24
C LEU A 149 15.78 -20.21 -2.57
N LEU A 150 14.97 -19.79 -1.58
CA LEU A 150 13.97 -18.75 -1.75
C LEU A 150 14.60 -17.39 -2.02
N GLN A 151 15.69 -17.03 -1.33
CA GLN A 151 16.44 -15.79 -1.59
C GLN A 151 16.97 -15.76 -3.03
N ARG A 152 17.52 -16.88 -3.51
CA ARG A 152 18.04 -16.99 -4.88
C ARG A 152 16.93 -16.92 -5.93
N GLY A 153 15.81 -17.59 -5.70
CA GLY A 153 14.72 -17.66 -6.68
C GLY A 153 13.77 -16.46 -6.67
N LEU A 154 13.61 -15.77 -5.55
CA LEU A 154 12.84 -14.52 -5.48
C LEU A 154 13.66 -13.30 -5.91
N GLY A 155 14.98 -13.31 -5.72
CA GLY A 155 15.88 -12.29 -6.23
C GLY A 155 15.46 -10.87 -5.83
N GLU A 156 15.38 -9.98 -6.81
CA GLU A 156 15.05 -8.55 -6.63
C GLU A 156 13.59 -8.30 -6.22
N ARG A 157 12.72 -9.32 -6.23
CA ARG A 157 11.30 -9.21 -5.87
C ARG A 157 11.09 -8.96 -4.38
N ILE A 158 12.10 -9.18 -3.55
CA ILE A 158 12.03 -9.02 -2.10
C ILE A 158 13.18 -8.13 -1.61
N HIS A 159 12.87 -7.25 -0.66
CA HIS A 159 13.89 -6.52 0.10
C HIS A 159 14.41 -7.34 1.28
N LEU A 160 13.55 -8.16 1.89
CA LEU A 160 13.89 -8.94 3.07
C LEU A 160 13.12 -10.26 3.13
N LEU A 161 13.84 -11.33 3.44
CA LEU A 161 13.30 -12.66 3.75
C LEU A 161 13.49 -12.93 5.25
N VAL A 162 12.40 -13.22 5.96
CA VAL A 162 12.40 -13.44 7.41
C VAL A 162 11.71 -14.76 7.74
N HIS A 163 12.15 -15.41 8.81
CA HIS A 163 11.49 -16.57 9.37
C HIS A 163 11.26 -16.34 10.88
N SER A 164 10.29 -17.05 11.44
CA SER A 164 10.12 -17.19 12.88
C SER A 164 10.21 -18.65 13.26
N LEU A 165 11.24 -19.02 14.01
CA LEU A 165 11.26 -20.31 14.66
C LEU A 165 10.20 -20.33 15.77
N PRO A 166 9.45 -21.43 15.92
CA PRO A 166 8.58 -21.57 17.06
C PRO A 166 9.39 -21.66 18.34
N GLN A 167 8.79 -21.27 19.46
CA GLN A 167 9.41 -21.46 20.77
C GLN A 167 9.66 -22.95 20.98
N ASP A 168 10.79 -23.26 21.61
CA ASP A 168 11.08 -24.63 22.01
C ASP A 168 9.97 -25.10 22.94
N PRO A 169 9.40 -26.29 22.67
CA PRO A 169 8.32 -26.78 23.49
C PRO A 169 8.85 -27.02 24.91
N GLU A 170 8.05 -26.67 25.92
CA GLU A 170 8.33 -27.03 27.30
C GLU A 170 7.63 -28.35 27.63
N TRP A 171 8.31 -29.25 28.33
CA TRP A 171 7.75 -30.54 28.74
C TRP A 171 8.11 -30.89 30.19
N PRO A 172 7.24 -31.63 30.90
CA PRO A 172 7.55 -32.17 32.23
C PRO A 172 8.77 -33.10 32.23
N VAL A 173 9.58 -33.07 33.29
CA VAL A 173 10.82 -33.86 33.44
C VAL A 173 10.55 -35.38 33.41
N ASP A 174 9.36 -35.80 33.82
CA ASP A 174 8.88 -37.18 33.83
C ASP A 174 8.32 -37.65 32.48
N SER A 175 8.25 -36.76 31.48
CA SER A 175 7.75 -37.06 30.13
C SER A 175 8.87 -37.18 29.10
N ALA A 176 8.64 -37.97 28.05
CA ALA A 176 9.56 -38.04 26.92
C ALA A 176 9.61 -36.70 26.17
N PRO A 177 10.77 -36.34 25.58
CA PRO A 177 10.91 -35.06 24.88
C PRO A 177 9.93 -34.98 23.69
N PRO A 178 9.38 -33.78 23.42
CA PRO A 178 8.51 -33.52 22.28
C PRO A 178 9.18 -33.93 20.98
N LYS A 179 8.41 -34.57 20.10
CA LYS A 179 8.93 -34.97 18.80
C LYS A 179 8.89 -33.78 17.86
N HIS A 180 9.87 -33.67 16.96
CA HIS A 180 9.91 -32.61 15.95
C HIS A 180 8.66 -32.54 15.05
N LYS A 181 7.91 -33.65 14.94
CA LYS A 181 6.66 -33.71 14.18
C LYS A 181 5.52 -32.90 14.79
N ASP A 182 5.60 -32.65 16.08
CA ASP A 182 4.58 -31.94 16.86
C ASP A 182 4.89 -30.44 16.95
N GLN A 183 5.94 -29.97 16.26
CA GLN A 183 6.29 -28.55 16.18
C GLN A 183 5.22 -27.75 15.42
N PRO A 184 4.90 -26.53 15.88
CA PRO A 184 3.91 -25.70 15.22
C PRO A 184 4.43 -25.18 13.86
N PRO A 185 3.54 -24.65 13.00
CA PRO A 185 3.91 -24.21 11.66
C PRO A 185 5.02 -23.16 11.64
N LEU A 186 6.02 -23.38 10.79
CA LEU A 186 7.10 -22.43 10.55
C LEU A 186 6.58 -21.27 9.69
N SER A 187 6.63 -20.05 10.21
CA SER A 187 6.19 -18.87 9.47
C SER A 187 7.37 -18.17 8.79
N ILE A 188 7.19 -17.81 7.52
CA ILE A 188 8.17 -17.10 6.68
C ILE A 188 7.50 -15.83 6.15
N GLY A 189 8.12 -14.68 6.40
CA GLY A 189 7.66 -13.36 5.99
C GLY A 189 8.53 -12.79 4.88
N LEU A 190 7.90 -12.08 3.94
CA LEU A 190 8.54 -11.38 2.83
C LEU A 190 8.21 -9.90 2.91
N LEU A 191 9.23 -9.06 2.85
CA LEU A 191 9.10 -7.65 2.52
C LEU A 191 9.29 -7.51 1.01
N LEU A 192 8.26 -7.09 0.28
CA LEU A 192 8.26 -7.09 -1.18
C LEU A 192 8.92 -5.84 -1.74
N ASN A 193 9.56 -5.98 -2.90
CA ASN A 193 9.94 -4.87 -3.76
C ASN A 193 8.92 -4.76 -4.91
N LEU A 194 8.00 -3.80 -4.82
CA LEU A 194 6.89 -3.69 -5.78
C LEU A 194 7.31 -3.42 -7.23
N GLU A 195 8.50 -2.87 -7.45
CA GLU A 195 9.03 -2.65 -8.81
C GLU A 195 9.22 -3.96 -9.57
N HIS A 196 9.56 -5.04 -8.86
CA HIS A 196 9.84 -6.36 -9.46
C HIS A 196 8.84 -7.44 -9.05
N ALA A 197 8.19 -7.32 -7.89
CA ALA A 197 7.37 -8.38 -7.29
C ALA A 197 6.23 -8.86 -8.21
N LEU A 198 5.59 -7.95 -8.94
CA LEU A 198 4.45 -8.23 -9.82
C LEU A 198 4.86 -8.62 -11.25
N SER A 199 6.16 -8.64 -11.57
CA SER A 199 6.63 -8.97 -12.91
C SER A 199 6.27 -10.41 -13.29
N VAL A 200 5.57 -10.58 -14.42
CA VAL A 200 5.26 -11.90 -14.99
C VAL A 200 6.46 -12.57 -15.63
N LEU A 201 7.54 -11.84 -15.88
CA LEU A 201 8.69 -12.32 -16.64
C LEU A 201 9.93 -12.34 -15.76
N GLU A 202 10.57 -13.49 -15.68
CA GLU A 202 11.90 -13.66 -15.10
C GLU A 202 12.92 -13.72 -16.25
N ARG A 203 13.76 -12.70 -16.38
CA ARG A 203 14.79 -12.66 -17.42
C ARG A 203 16.09 -13.24 -16.86
N GLY A 204 16.53 -14.33 -17.46
CA GLY A 204 17.81 -14.97 -17.16
C GLY A 204 18.97 -14.41 -17.99
N PRO A 205 20.17 -15.00 -17.83
CA PRO A 205 21.35 -14.63 -18.59
C PRO A 205 21.24 -15.06 -20.07
N PRO A 206 22.07 -14.49 -20.96
CA PRO A 206 22.18 -14.92 -22.36
C PRO A 206 22.45 -16.42 -22.47
N ALA A 207 21.93 -17.05 -23.54
CA ALA A 207 22.03 -18.50 -23.74
C ALA A 207 23.47 -19.03 -23.74
N ASP A 208 24.41 -18.22 -24.25
CA ASP A 208 25.84 -18.57 -24.37
C ASP A 208 26.62 -18.36 -23.05
N ASN A 209 25.98 -17.79 -22.02
CA ASN A 209 26.62 -17.55 -20.73
C ASN A 209 26.61 -18.83 -19.88
N PRO A 210 27.72 -19.22 -19.22
CA PRO A 210 27.74 -20.40 -18.34
C PRO A 210 26.68 -20.35 -17.23
N LYS A 211 26.30 -19.15 -16.76
CA LYS A 211 25.23 -18.95 -15.77
C LYS A 211 23.84 -19.38 -16.27
N ALA A 212 23.65 -19.57 -17.58
CA ALA A 212 22.40 -20.10 -18.14
C ALA A 212 22.14 -21.54 -17.71
N ALA A 213 23.20 -22.34 -17.45
CA ALA A 213 23.04 -23.68 -16.89
C ALA A 213 22.47 -23.63 -15.46
N GLU A 214 22.98 -22.73 -14.63
CA GLU A 214 22.47 -22.51 -13.26
C GLU A 214 21.00 -22.04 -13.27
N PHE A 215 20.65 -21.14 -14.21
CA PHE A 215 19.27 -20.68 -14.37
C PHE A 215 18.33 -21.82 -14.77
N ARG A 216 18.72 -22.65 -15.75
CA ARG A 216 17.95 -23.85 -16.13
C ARG A 216 17.82 -24.85 -14.99
N GLN A 217 18.87 -25.05 -14.20
CA GLN A 217 18.83 -25.92 -13.03
C GLN A 217 17.87 -25.38 -11.95
N LEU A 218 17.89 -24.07 -11.71
CA LEU A 218 17.01 -23.43 -10.72
C LEU A 218 15.54 -23.55 -11.09
N TRP A 219 15.19 -23.28 -12.36
CA TRP A 219 13.80 -23.20 -12.82
C TRP A 219 13.27 -24.51 -13.41
N GLY A 220 14.14 -25.46 -13.75
CA GLY A 220 13.78 -26.75 -14.32
C GLY A 220 13.03 -26.58 -15.64
N SER A 221 11.90 -27.28 -15.76
CA SER A 221 11.05 -27.28 -16.97
C SER A 221 10.39 -25.95 -17.30
N LEU A 222 10.41 -24.97 -16.38
CA LEU A 222 9.86 -23.64 -16.66
C LEU A 222 10.82 -22.72 -17.42
N SER A 223 12.12 -23.05 -17.47
CA SER A 223 13.10 -22.28 -18.22
C SER A 223 12.95 -22.53 -19.73
N GLN A 224 12.85 -21.45 -20.50
CA GLN A 224 12.79 -21.51 -21.95
C GLN A 224 13.60 -20.38 -22.57
N LEU A 225 14.18 -20.63 -23.76
CA LEU A 225 14.84 -19.59 -24.54
C LEU A 225 13.80 -18.64 -25.12
N ARG A 226 14.00 -17.33 -24.91
CA ARG A 226 13.13 -16.30 -25.44
C ARG A 226 13.94 -15.21 -26.12
N ARG A 227 13.47 -14.81 -27.30
CA ARG A 227 13.97 -13.63 -28.02
C ARG A 227 13.21 -12.39 -27.55
N PHE A 228 13.94 -11.35 -27.17
CA PHE A 228 13.41 -10.08 -26.69
C PHE A 228 13.41 -9.02 -27.78
N GLN A 229 12.73 -7.89 -27.55
CA GLN A 229 12.63 -6.77 -28.51
C GLN A 229 13.98 -6.13 -28.81
N ASP A 230 14.92 -6.19 -27.86
CA ASP A 230 16.32 -5.79 -28.03
C ASP A 230 17.14 -6.76 -28.90
N GLY A 231 16.51 -7.83 -29.41
CA GLY A 231 17.14 -8.86 -30.24
C GLY A 231 17.89 -9.92 -29.45
N ALA A 232 18.08 -9.75 -28.14
CA ALA A 232 18.80 -10.69 -27.30
C ALA A 232 18.02 -12.00 -27.11
N ILE A 233 18.73 -13.13 -27.12
CA ILE A 233 18.20 -14.45 -26.82
C ILE A 233 18.74 -14.86 -25.44
N THR A 234 17.84 -14.91 -24.46
CA THR A 234 18.19 -15.26 -23.08
C THR A 234 17.30 -16.38 -22.57
N GLU A 235 17.77 -17.07 -21.53
CA GLU A 235 16.87 -17.90 -20.73
C GLU A 235 15.80 -17.02 -20.07
N ALA A 236 14.59 -17.52 -19.95
CA ALA A 236 13.50 -16.80 -19.30
C ALA A 236 12.43 -17.75 -18.73
N VAL A 237 11.73 -17.28 -17.69
CA VAL A 237 10.52 -17.93 -17.17
C VAL A 237 9.34 -16.97 -17.30
N LEU A 238 8.20 -17.47 -17.78
CA LEU A 238 6.97 -16.69 -17.89
C LEU A 238 5.92 -17.23 -16.93
N TRP A 239 5.44 -16.36 -16.04
CA TRP A 239 4.36 -16.65 -15.10
C TRP A 239 3.01 -16.20 -15.66
N SER A 240 1.95 -16.95 -15.38
CA SER A 240 0.58 -16.56 -15.72
C SER A 240 0.08 -15.43 -14.81
N GLY A 241 -0.45 -14.35 -15.38
CA GLY A 241 -0.89 -13.17 -14.63
C GLY A 241 -1.66 -12.17 -15.50
N ASN A 242 -2.92 -12.48 -15.79
CA ASN A 242 -3.77 -11.69 -16.69
C ASN A 242 -4.23 -10.36 -16.06
N SER A 243 -4.42 -10.33 -14.74
CA SER A 243 -4.80 -9.16 -13.95
C SER A 243 -3.78 -8.86 -12.85
N ILE A 244 -3.83 -7.66 -12.29
CA ILE A 244 -3.02 -7.21 -11.14
C ILE A 244 -3.27 -8.13 -9.94
N SER A 245 -4.52 -8.53 -9.70
CA SER A 245 -4.86 -9.51 -8.65
C SER A 245 -4.10 -10.83 -8.82
N HIS A 246 -4.10 -11.42 -10.01
CA HIS A 246 -3.34 -12.63 -10.30
C HIS A 246 -1.83 -12.43 -10.18
N ARG A 247 -1.32 -11.25 -10.57
CA ARG A 247 0.11 -10.94 -10.48
C ARG A 247 0.62 -10.86 -9.04
N ARG A 248 -0.22 -10.48 -8.08
CA ARG A 248 0.14 -10.52 -6.63
C ARG A 248 0.53 -11.92 -6.15
N PHE A 249 0.01 -12.97 -6.79
CA PHE A 249 0.30 -14.36 -6.44
C PHE A 249 1.54 -14.94 -7.13
N ILE A 250 2.25 -14.18 -8.00
CA ILE A 250 3.45 -14.69 -8.69
C ILE A 250 4.52 -15.12 -7.69
N VAL A 251 4.75 -14.34 -6.63
CA VAL A 251 5.69 -14.67 -5.55
C VAL A 251 5.34 -16.03 -4.93
N LEU A 252 4.06 -16.31 -4.69
CA LEU A 252 3.61 -17.60 -4.19
C LEU A 252 3.80 -18.73 -5.22
N LYS A 253 3.54 -18.48 -6.51
CA LYS A 253 3.79 -19.46 -7.57
C LYS A 253 5.28 -19.84 -7.63
N ILE A 254 6.17 -18.86 -7.49
CA ILE A 254 7.62 -19.06 -7.41
C ILE A 254 7.98 -19.91 -6.18
N ILE A 255 7.51 -19.53 -4.99
CA ILE A 255 7.76 -20.29 -3.74
C ILE A 255 7.34 -21.76 -3.90
N ASN A 256 6.11 -21.98 -4.36
CA ASN A 256 5.57 -23.32 -4.56
C ASN A 256 6.44 -24.14 -5.52
N HIS A 257 6.80 -23.56 -6.67
CA HIS A 257 7.62 -24.23 -7.67
C HIS A 257 9.00 -24.62 -7.13
N LEU A 258 9.69 -23.67 -6.48
CA LEU A 258 11.04 -23.90 -5.97
C LEU A 258 11.07 -24.95 -4.86
N LEU A 259 10.14 -24.86 -3.92
CA LEU A 259 10.09 -25.79 -2.79
C LEU A 259 9.68 -27.21 -3.22
N GLU A 260 8.79 -27.33 -4.20
CA GLU A 260 8.42 -28.62 -4.79
C GLU A 260 9.62 -29.22 -5.55
N LEU A 261 10.25 -28.45 -6.45
CA LEU A 261 11.33 -28.92 -7.30
C LEU A 261 12.59 -29.29 -6.53
N HIS A 262 13.03 -28.46 -5.58
CA HIS A 262 14.34 -28.61 -4.93
C HIS A 262 14.26 -29.23 -3.53
N ALA A 263 13.12 -29.13 -2.84
CA ALA A 263 13.00 -29.59 -1.45
C ALA A 263 11.93 -30.69 -1.24
N ASP A 264 11.22 -31.16 -2.27
CA ASP A 264 10.11 -32.14 -2.14
C ASP A 264 9.00 -31.67 -1.17
N ILE A 265 8.82 -30.35 -1.04
CA ILE A 265 7.75 -29.77 -0.21
C ILE A 265 6.56 -29.48 -1.12
N PRO A 266 5.46 -30.22 -1.00
CA PRO A 266 4.30 -30.03 -1.87
C PRO A 266 3.53 -28.77 -1.50
N LYS A 267 2.76 -28.23 -2.45
CA LYS A 267 1.89 -27.06 -2.27
C LYS A 267 0.93 -27.18 -1.08
N SER A 268 0.47 -28.40 -0.77
CA SER A 268 -0.39 -28.68 0.40
C SER A 268 0.25 -28.32 1.75
N CYS A 269 1.59 -28.21 1.79
CA CYS A 269 2.33 -27.84 2.99
C CYS A 269 2.53 -26.33 3.14
N ILE A 270 2.04 -25.52 2.21
CA ILE A 270 2.23 -24.08 2.19
C ILE A 270 0.87 -23.41 2.35
N ILE A 271 0.67 -22.74 3.49
CA ILE A 271 -0.52 -21.92 3.76
C ILE A 271 -0.13 -20.45 3.66
N VAL A 272 -0.83 -19.67 2.85
CA VAL A 272 -0.51 -18.24 2.67
C VAL A 272 -1.54 -17.37 3.35
N ALA A 273 -1.07 -16.34 4.05
CA ALA A 273 -1.89 -15.20 4.46
C ALA A 273 -1.73 -14.09 3.40
N GLY A 274 -2.62 -14.07 2.40
CA GLY A 274 -2.58 -13.15 1.28
C GLY A 274 -3.64 -13.49 0.23
N GLY A 275 -4.45 -12.50 -0.14
CA GLY A 275 -5.43 -12.59 -1.23
C GLY A 275 -6.78 -13.22 -0.86
N GLN A 276 -6.98 -13.69 0.38
CA GLN A 276 -8.30 -14.16 0.84
C GLN A 276 -9.39 -13.06 0.82
N LEU A 277 -8.98 -11.80 0.83
CA LEU A 277 -9.89 -10.65 0.84
C LEU A 277 -10.22 -10.13 -0.57
N ASP A 278 -9.55 -10.62 -1.61
CA ASP A 278 -9.72 -10.15 -2.98
C ASP A 278 -11.17 -10.39 -3.47
N ASP A 279 -11.79 -11.49 -3.05
CA ASP A 279 -13.19 -11.84 -3.40
C ASP A 279 -14.21 -10.80 -2.92
N VAL A 280 -13.93 -10.10 -1.82
CA VAL A 280 -14.85 -9.11 -1.22
C VAL A 280 -14.97 -7.84 -2.07
N ILE A 281 -13.97 -7.59 -2.91
CA ILE A 281 -13.87 -6.43 -3.80
C ILE A 281 -13.75 -6.85 -5.28
N ALA A 282 -14.03 -8.11 -5.58
CA ALA A 282 -13.96 -8.64 -6.93
C ALA A 282 -14.88 -7.88 -7.88
N CYS A 283 -14.35 -7.56 -9.05
CA CYS A 283 -15.02 -6.86 -10.14
C CYS A 283 -15.09 -7.75 -11.38
N GLY A 284 -16.14 -7.58 -12.17
CA GLY A 284 -16.38 -8.33 -13.41
C GLY A 284 -16.85 -9.77 -13.21
N ILE A 285 -17.64 -10.26 -14.19
CA ILE A 285 -18.24 -11.61 -14.16
C ILE A 285 -17.26 -12.68 -14.69
N GLN A 286 -16.32 -12.31 -15.56
CA GLN A 286 -15.49 -13.28 -16.31
C GLN A 286 -14.03 -13.38 -15.87
N ASN A 287 -13.41 -12.29 -15.39
CA ASN A 287 -11.96 -12.24 -15.14
C ASN A 287 -11.54 -12.02 -13.67
N HIS A 288 -12.52 -11.90 -12.75
CA HIS A 288 -12.31 -11.67 -11.30
C HIS A 288 -11.11 -10.74 -11.00
N THR A 289 -11.19 -9.50 -11.50
CA THR A 289 -10.22 -8.45 -11.15
C THR A 289 -10.53 -7.93 -9.75
N THR A 290 -9.60 -7.20 -9.15
CA THR A 290 -9.87 -6.49 -7.91
C THR A 290 -10.23 -5.04 -8.12
N GLY A 291 -10.49 -4.57 -9.36
CA GLY A 291 -10.98 -3.22 -9.70
C GLY A 291 -9.90 -2.18 -10.03
N GLU A 292 -8.61 -2.51 -9.94
CA GLU A 292 -7.53 -1.58 -10.28
C GLU A 292 -7.51 -1.27 -11.78
N GLU A 293 -7.73 -2.28 -12.63
CA GLU A 293 -7.80 -2.11 -14.08
C GLU A 293 -8.98 -1.21 -14.50
N GLU A 294 -10.16 -1.45 -13.95
CA GLU A 294 -11.35 -0.65 -14.21
C GLU A 294 -11.18 0.79 -13.70
N SER A 295 -10.51 0.97 -12.57
CA SER A 295 -10.18 2.32 -12.06
C SER A 295 -9.21 3.06 -13.00
N LEU A 296 -8.25 2.34 -13.59
CA LEU A 296 -7.34 2.91 -14.57
C LEU A 296 -8.06 3.34 -15.85
N GLU A 297 -9.00 2.54 -16.36
CA GLU A 297 -9.84 2.90 -17.51
C GLU A 297 -10.63 4.19 -17.25
N VAL A 298 -11.18 4.33 -16.03
CA VAL A 298 -11.89 5.55 -15.61
C VAL A 298 -10.99 6.79 -15.62
N VAL A 299 -9.77 6.67 -15.10
CA VAL A 299 -8.79 7.76 -15.08
C VAL A 299 -8.40 8.15 -16.51
N GLN A 300 -8.11 7.17 -17.37
CA GLN A 300 -7.76 7.42 -18.77
C GLN A 300 -8.89 8.12 -19.53
N SER A 301 -10.14 7.68 -19.35
CA SER A 301 -11.30 8.33 -19.96
C SER A 301 -11.53 9.75 -19.43
N TYR A 302 -11.26 10.00 -18.15
CA TYR A 302 -11.30 11.35 -17.59
C TYR A 302 -10.22 12.26 -18.18
N ASP A 303 -8.98 11.76 -18.33
CA ASP A 303 -7.88 12.54 -18.91
C ASP A 303 -8.17 12.90 -20.37
N ASP A 304 -8.77 11.97 -21.13
CA ASP A 304 -9.22 12.20 -22.49
C ASP A 304 -10.33 13.26 -22.56
N LEU A 305 -11.34 13.14 -21.70
CA LEU A 305 -12.41 14.15 -21.60
C LEU A 305 -11.85 15.52 -21.20
N SER A 306 -10.94 15.57 -20.23
CA SER A 306 -10.26 16.80 -19.79
C SER A 306 -9.54 17.46 -20.95
N ARG A 307 -8.75 16.70 -21.75
CA ARG A 307 -8.09 17.21 -22.96
C ARG A 307 -9.07 17.76 -23.99
N LYS A 308 -10.20 17.07 -24.22
CA LYS A 308 -11.26 17.54 -25.14
C LYS A 308 -11.89 18.85 -24.67
N LEU A 309 -12.15 18.99 -23.37
CA LEU A 309 -12.68 20.24 -22.79
C LEU A 309 -11.70 21.40 -22.98
N TRP A 310 -10.41 21.17 -22.73
CA TRP A 310 -9.36 22.18 -22.93
C TRP A 310 -9.22 22.66 -24.38
N GLN A 311 -9.55 21.81 -25.36
CA GLN A 311 -9.43 22.11 -26.79
C GLN A 311 -10.65 22.86 -27.36
N LEU A 312 -11.67 23.14 -26.54
CA LEU A 312 -12.83 23.89 -26.98
C LEU A 312 -12.45 25.29 -27.43
N LYS A 313 -12.81 25.60 -28.67
CA LYS A 313 -12.68 26.93 -29.27
C LYS A 313 -14.02 27.65 -29.15
N ASP A 314 -13.99 28.97 -29.31
CA ASP A 314 -15.19 29.83 -29.36
C ASP A 314 -16.02 29.86 -28.05
N LEU A 315 -15.43 29.52 -26.91
CA LEU A 315 -16.02 29.86 -25.62
C LEU A 315 -15.78 31.36 -25.33
N PRO A 316 -16.78 32.10 -24.82
CA PRO A 316 -16.60 33.52 -24.47
C PRO A 316 -15.47 33.74 -23.46
N LEU A 317 -15.20 32.74 -22.63
CA LEU A 317 -14.17 32.73 -21.61
C LEU A 317 -13.42 31.40 -21.66
N SER A 318 -12.10 31.46 -21.53
CA SER A 318 -11.25 30.27 -21.55
C SER A 318 -11.45 29.43 -20.29
N ILE A 319 -11.35 28.12 -20.44
CA ILE A 319 -11.34 27.20 -19.30
C ILE A 319 -10.03 27.40 -18.53
N THR A 320 -10.12 27.65 -17.22
CA THR A 320 -8.93 27.84 -16.37
C THR A 320 -8.43 26.54 -15.77
N SER A 321 -9.33 25.61 -15.45
CA SER A 321 -9.01 24.28 -14.93
C SER A 321 -10.15 23.29 -15.12
N VAL A 322 -9.79 22.00 -15.20
CA VAL A 322 -10.68 20.85 -15.14
C VAL A 322 -10.15 19.95 -14.03
N GLN A 323 -10.98 19.68 -13.02
CA GLN A 323 -10.57 18.96 -11.82
C GLN A 323 -11.56 17.84 -11.47
N GLY A 324 -11.03 16.66 -11.19
CA GLY A 324 -11.82 15.50 -10.78
C GLY A 324 -12.14 15.53 -9.29
N ALA A 325 -13.39 15.28 -8.90
CA ALA A 325 -13.81 15.24 -7.49
C ALA A 325 -14.27 13.84 -7.01
N HIS A 326 -14.49 12.92 -7.95
CA HIS A 326 -15.06 11.61 -7.66
C HIS A 326 -14.03 10.60 -7.13
N GLN A 327 -14.46 9.68 -6.26
CA GLN A 327 -13.60 8.63 -5.71
C GLN A 327 -13.01 7.67 -6.75
N ALA A 328 -13.70 7.49 -7.88
CA ALA A 328 -13.19 6.68 -9.00
C ALA A 328 -11.85 7.20 -9.54
N LEU A 329 -11.68 8.53 -9.55
CA LEU A 329 -10.49 9.19 -10.10
C LEU A 329 -9.27 9.08 -9.17
N ARG A 330 -9.47 8.61 -7.93
CA ARG A 330 -8.42 8.34 -6.94
C ARG A 330 -8.35 6.86 -6.55
N TYR A 331 -8.89 5.95 -7.37
CA TYR A 331 -8.85 4.49 -7.17
C TYR A 331 -9.53 3.97 -5.89
N THR A 332 -10.31 4.81 -5.18
CA THR A 332 -10.90 4.44 -3.88
C THR A 332 -12.38 4.09 -3.93
N GLN A 333 -13.01 4.14 -5.12
CA GLN A 333 -14.39 3.67 -5.27
C GLN A 333 -14.44 2.16 -5.10
N VAL A 334 -15.27 1.67 -4.16
CA VAL A 334 -15.41 0.24 -3.83
C VAL A 334 -15.58 -0.63 -5.07
N PHE A 335 -16.52 -0.28 -5.93
CA PHE A 335 -16.70 -0.88 -7.25
C PHE A 335 -16.58 0.22 -8.29
N PRO A 336 -15.43 0.31 -8.99
CA PRO A 336 -15.25 1.30 -10.03
C PRO A 336 -16.30 1.11 -11.15
N PRO A 337 -16.74 2.21 -11.78
CA PRO A 337 -17.63 2.14 -12.93
C PRO A 337 -16.98 1.37 -14.07
N VAL A 338 -17.72 0.43 -14.65
CA VAL A 338 -17.30 -0.34 -15.83
C VAL A 338 -17.87 0.31 -17.08
N PRO A 339 -17.08 0.50 -18.15
CA PRO A 339 -17.58 1.00 -19.43
C PRO A 339 -18.77 0.19 -19.96
N VAL A 340 -19.86 0.88 -20.31
CA VAL A 340 -21.05 0.26 -20.90
C VAL A 340 -21.16 0.65 -22.36
N ARG A 341 -21.38 -0.34 -23.23
CA ARG A 341 -21.80 -0.08 -24.61
C ARG A 341 -23.25 0.35 -24.62
N LEU A 342 -23.50 1.60 -24.96
CA LEU A 342 -24.86 2.11 -25.12
C LEU A 342 -25.52 1.43 -26.32
N ASP A 343 -26.69 0.84 -26.08
CA ASP A 343 -27.57 0.45 -27.16
C ASP A 343 -28.38 1.67 -27.61
N TYR A 344 -27.96 2.28 -28.72
CA TYR A 344 -28.62 3.44 -29.31
C TYR A 344 -30.05 3.16 -29.77
N SER A 345 -30.47 1.89 -29.88
CA SER A 345 -31.84 1.53 -30.24
C SER A 345 -32.88 1.99 -29.22
N PHE A 346 -32.47 2.23 -27.96
CA PHE A 346 -33.31 2.74 -26.87
C PHE A 346 -33.62 4.23 -26.97
N PHE A 347 -32.91 4.98 -27.81
CA PHE A 347 -32.99 6.43 -27.83
C PHE A 347 -33.53 6.98 -29.16
N GLU A 348 -34.21 8.12 -29.09
CA GLU A 348 -34.55 8.97 -30.24
C GLU A 348 -33.72 10.25 -30.24
N LYS A 349 -33.25 10.63 -31.44
CA LYS A 349 -32.52 11.87 -31.67
C LYS A 349 -33.52 12.98 -31.98
N LYS A 350 -33.71 13.95 -31.07
CA LYS A 350 -34.62 15.07 -31.32
C LYS A 350 -34.06 15.99 -32.41
N LYS A 351 -34.83 16.25 -33.48
CA LYS A 351 -34.41 17.04 -34.66
C LYS A 351 -33.84 18.45 -34.36
N ASN A 352 -34.15 19.04 -33.19
CA ASN A 352 -33.68 20.37 -32.79
C ASN A 352 -32.78 20.37 -31.52
N ARG A 353 -32.42 19.20 -30.98
CA ARG A 353 -31.60 19.08 -29.76
C ARG A 353 -30.70 17.85 -29.84
N LEU A 354 -29.40 18.05 -29.64
CA LEU A 354 -28.35 17.01 -29.62
C LEU A 354 -28.44 16.04 -28.41
N GLY A 355 -29.59 15.93 -27.77
CA GLY A 355 -29.82 15.05 -26.63
C GLY A 355 -30.49 13.74 -27.05
N LEU A 356 -30.05 12.63 -26.47
CA LEU A 356 -30.71 11.33 -26.60
C LEU A 356 -31.86 11.26 -25.59
N VAL A 357 -33.08 11.00 -26.07
CA VAL A 357 -34.26 10.82 -25.21
C VAL A 357 -34.70 9.36 -25.28
N PRO A 358 -35.00 8.68 -24.15
CA PRO A 358 -35.52 7.32 -24.17
C PRO A 358 -36.85 7.25 -24.95
N LYS A 359 -37.03 6.19 -25.74
CA LYS A 359 -38.29 5.93 -26.46
C LYS A 359 -39.42 5.62 -25.48
N GLU A 360 -40.62 6.18 -25.70
CA GLU A 360 -41.79 6.01 -24.82
C GLU A 360 -42.19 4.55 -24.60
N ASN A 361 -41.91 3.66 -25.56
CA ASN A 361 -42.32 2.25 -25.53
C ASN A 361 -41.21 1.27 -25.09
N ASN A 362 -40.00 1.75 -24.78
CA ASN A 362 -38.88 0.89 -24.39
C ASN A 362 -38.43 1.24 -22.96
N PRO A 363 -38.38 0.26 -22.02
CA PRO A 363 -37.99 0.53 -20.65
C PRO A 363 -36.56 1.10 -20.58
N CYS A 364 -36.35 1.92 -19.55
CA CYS A 364 -35.13 2.71 -19.29
C CYS A 364 -33.85 1.89 -19.49
N PRO A 365 -32.82 2.40 -20.20
CA PRO A 365 -31.51 1.75 -20.27
C PRO A 365 -30.89 1.55 -18.88
N CYS A 366 -29.92 0.64 -18.78
CA CYS A 366 -29.21 0.38 -17.53
C CYS A 366 -28.68 1.69 -16.91
N TYR A 367 -28.99 1.93 -15.63
CA TYR A 367 -28.55 3.15 -14.93
C TYR A 367 -27.04 3.12 -14.72
N ILE A 368 -26.34 4.08 -15.33
CA ILE A 368 -24.90 4.28 -15.13
C ILE A 368 -24.72 5.46 -14.17
N ALA A 369 -24.18 5.19 -12.98
CA ALA A 369 -23.94 6.23 -11.99
C ALA A 369 -22.89 7.23 -12.50
N PRO A 370 -23.19 8.55 -12.51
CA PRO A 370 -22.29 9.54 -13.10
C PRO A 370 -21.07 9.82 -12.21
N ILE A 371 -19.89 9.85 -12.84
CA ILE A 371 -18.62 10.26 -12.24
C ILE A 371 -18.58 11.78 -12.19
N LYS A 372 -18.48 12.36 -10.99
CA LYS A 372 -18.42 13.83 -10.84
C LYS A 372 -17.05 14.41 -11.23
N GLY A 373 -17.05 15.33 -12.18
CA GLY A 373 -15.94 16.22 -12.50
C GLY A 373 -16.36 17.69 -12.36
N ASN A 374 -15.47 18.54 -11.89
CA ASN A 374 -15.67 19.98 -11.84
C ASN A 374 -14.86 20.64 -12.97
N GLY A 375 -15.45 21.57 -13.69
CA GLY A 375 -14.77 22.31 -14.74
C GLY A 375 -15.53 23.56 -15.15
N ILE A 376 -14.75 24.63 -15.35
CA ILE A 376 -15.08 25.99 -15.81
C ILE A 376 -15.37 27.00 -14.69
N GLN A 377 -14.59 28.08 -14.72
CA GLN A 377 -14.80 29.32 -13.99
C GLN A 377 -15.33 30.31 -15.03
N THR A 378 -16.63 30.69 -14.99
CA THR A 378 -17.14 32.00 -15.47
C THR A 378 -18.65 32.21 -15.39
N LEU A 379 -19.04 33.49 -15.29
CA LEU A 379 -20.40 34.01 -15.13
C LEU A 379 -21.20 33.95 -16.43
N PHE A 380 -22.39 33.33 -16.39
CA PHE A 380 -23.43 33.51 -17.40
C PHE A 380 -24.77 33.87 -16.74
N ASN A 381 -25.43 34.90 -17.27
CA ASN A 381 -26.85 35.17 -17.09
C ASN A 381 -27.63 34.70 -18.34
N LEU A 382 -28.82 34.13 -18.10
CA LEU A 382 -30.00 33.93 -18.98
C LEU A 382 -30.44 32.46 -19.19
N SER A 383 -31.65 32.30 -19.74
CA SER A 383 -32.78 31.54 -19.19
C SER A 383 -32.98 30.08 -19.67
N THR A 384 -33.60 29.32 -18.76
CA THR A 384 -34.54 28.18 -18.92
C THR A 384 -34.12 26.81 -19.51
N HIS A 385 -34.39 25.80 -18.66
CA HIS A 385 -34.90 24.43 -18.88
C HIS A 385 -34.13 23.32 -19.65
N GLN A 386 -33.65 22.34 -18.85
CA GLN A 386 -33.87 20.87 -18.90
C GLN A 386 -32.62 20.02 -18.63
N ASN A 387 -32.79 18.99 -17.81
CA ASN A 387 -31.86 17.89 -17.60
C ASN A 387 -31.92 16.96 -18.82
N GLY A 388 -30.78 16.67 -19.44
CA GLY A 388 -30.68 15.73 -20.56
C GLY A 388 -29.26 15.21 -20.69
N ILE A 389 -29.13 13.92 -21.01
CA ILE A 389 -27.85 13.27 -21.33
C ILE A 389 -27.43 13.76 -22.73
N VAL A 390 -26.28 14.41 -22.81
CA VAL A 390 -25.77 14.98 -24.07
C VAL A 390 -24.79 14.00 -24.70
N SER A 391 -25.05 13.62 -25.95
CA SER A 391 -24.15 12.76 -26.72
C SER A 391 -23.11 13.58 -27.47
N HIS A 392 -21.84 13.31 -27.20
CA HIS A 392 -20.66 13.44 -28.07
C HIS A 392 -20.25 14.83 -28.61
N ASP A 393 -21.08 15.86 -28.55
CA ASP A 393 -20.72 17.20 -29.01
C ASP A 393 -20.53 18.18 -27.85
N VAL A 394 -19.29 18.67 -27.71
CA VAL A 394 -18.84 19.58 -26.66
C VAL A 394 -19.33 21.02 -26.90
N ASP A 395 -19.94 21.29 -28.06
CA ASP A 395 -20.44 22.60 -28.52
C ASP A 395 -21.59 23.18 -27.66
N ILE A 396 -22.20 22.40 -26.76
CA ILE A 396 -23.37 22.82 -25.95
C ILE A 396 -22.96 23.60 -24.69
N ILE A 397 -21.67 23.63 -24.33
CA ILE A 397 -21.17 24.35 -23.15
C ILE A 397 -21.48 25.86 -23.21
N GLN A 398 -21.63 26.41 -24.42
CA GLN A 398 -21.94 27.83 -24.65
C GLN A 398 -23.30 28.31 -24.08
N LYS A 399 -24.21 27.41 -23.67
CA LYS A 399 -25.58 27.78 -23.21
C LYS A 399 -25.88 27.41 -21.74
N PHE A 400 -24.86 27.13 -20.93
CA PHE A 400 -25.06 26.57 -19.58
C PHE A 400 -25.14 27.62 -18.45
N SER A 401 -26.05 27.42 -17.50
CA SER A 401 -26.16 28.26 -16.29
C SER A 401 -25.27 27.70 -15.16
N LEU A 402 -24.73 28.58 -14.30
CA LEU A 402 -23.80 28.26 -13.18
C LEU A 402 -24.24 27.12 -12.25
N ARG A 403 -25.55 26.93 -12.06
CA ARG A 403 -26.10 25.92 -11.12
C ARG A 403 -26.52 24.59 -11.78
N LYS A 404 -26.40 24.46 -13.10
CA LYS A 404 -26.80 23.25 -13.81
C LYS A 404 -25.62 22.27 -13.90
N LYS A 405 -25.94 20.98 -13.86
CA LYS A 405 -24.99 19.88 -14.04
C LYS A 405 -25.16 19.32 -15.45
N LEU A 406 -24.07 19.25 -16.20
CA LEU A 406 -24.04 18.64 -17.53
C LEU A 406 -23.64 17.18 -17.38
N GLU A 407 -24.35 16.26 -18.03
CA GLU A 407 -23.97 14.85 -18.09
C GLU A 407 -23.56 14.51 -19.52
N THR A 408 -22.34 14.01 -19.65
CA THR A 408 -21.74 13.58 -20.92
C THR A 408 -21.26 12.14 -20.81
N ILE A 409 -21.11 11.48 -21.94
CA ILE A 409 -20.63 10.10 -22.01
C ILE A 409 -19.32 10.09 -22.80
N ASN A 410 -18.27 9.53 -22.20
CA ASN A 410 -16.97 9.32 -22.83
C ASN A 410 -16.55 7.86 -22.58
N ASP A 411 -16.16 7.14 -23.64
CA ASP A 411 -15.73 5.72 -23.58
C ASP A 411 -16.67 4.78 -22.81
N GLY A 412 -17.99 5.02 -22.90
CA GLY A 412 -19.00 4.21 -22.19
C GLY A 412 -19.15 4.53 -20.70
N LEU A 413 -18.50 5.58 -20.20
CA LEU A 413 -18.60 6.10 -18.84
C LEU A 413 -19.35 7.43 -18.82
N VAL A 414 -20.19 7.65 -17.81
CA VAL A 414 -20.94 8.90 -17.64
C VAL A 414 -20.15 9.85 -16.75
N PHE A 415 -19.89 11.06 -17.23
CA PHE A 415 -19.27 12.15 -16.47
C PHE A 415 -20.28 13.26 -16.23
N ARG A 416 -20.39 13.70 -14.98
CA ARG A 416 -21.18 14.87 -14.58
C ARG A 416 -20.24 16.05 -14.38
N ILE A 417 -20.35 17.04 -15.26
CA ILE A 417 -19.58 18.27 -15.28
C ILE A 417 -20.36 19.38 -14.57
N GLN A 418 -19.70 20.06 -13.63
CA GLN A 418 -20.22 21.26 -12.97
C GLN A 418 -19.26 22.43 -13.13
N VAL A 419 -19.81 23.59 -13.51
CA VAL A 419 -19.11 24.88 -13.55
C VAL A 419 -18.89 25.36 -12.12
N ALA A 420 -17.65 25.68 -11.76
CA ALA A 420 -17.25 26.10 -10.43
C ALA A 420 -16.62 27.50 -10.47
N TYR A 421 -17.22 28.45 -9.76
CA TYR A 421 -16.65 29.78 -9.59
C TYR A 421 -16.09 29.95 -8.18
N HIS A 422 -14.77 30.04 -8.02
CA HIS A 422 -14.12 30.04 -6.70
C HIS A 422 -14.50 31.21 -5.77
N ARG A 423 -15.08 32.30 -6.28
CA ARG A 423 -15.64 33.37 -5.41
C ARG A 423 -17.08 33.14 -5.02
N GLU A 424 -17.79 32.18 -5.63
CA GLU A 424 -19.19 31.89 -5.28
C GLU A 424 -19.37 31.52 -3.80
N PRO A 425 -18.50 30.69 -3.17
CA PRO A 425 -18.57 30.46 -1.73
C PRO A 425 -18.31 31.71 -0.89
N GLN A 426 -17.57 32.71 -1.40
CA GLN A 426 -17.33 33.98 -0.69
C GLN A 426 -18.57 34.87 -0.77
N ILE A 427 -19.16 34.97 -1.96
CA ILE A 427 -20.39 35.74 -2.21
C ILE A 427 -21.56 35.15 -1.40
N LEU A 428 -21.68 33.83 -1.33
CA LEU A 428 -22.73 33.19 -0.52
C LEU A 428 -22.61 33.48 0.98
N ARG A 429 -21.43 33.91 1.45
CA ARG A 429 -21.23 34.33 2.84
C ARG A 429 -21.58 35.79 3.07
N GLU A 430 -21.72 36.58 2.01
CA GLU A 430 -22.15 37.97 2.11
C GLU A 430 -23.65 38.00 2.42
N SER A 431 -24.01 38.71 3.49
CA SER A 431 -25.40 38.99 3.84
C SER A 431 -25.53 40.45 4.22
N LEU A 432 -26.69 41.05 3.91
CA LEU A 432 -26.97 42.44 4.25
C LEU A 432 -27.76 42.48 5.57
N THR A 433 -27.33 43.32 6.50
CA THR A 433 -28.15 43.64 7.68
C THR A 433 -29.36 44.49 7.26
N PRO A 434 -30.40 44.60 8.11
CA PRO A 434 -31.56 45.46 7.83
C PRO A 434 -31.19 46.93 7.56
N GLU A 435 -30.05 47.39 8.10
CA GLU A 435 -29.51 48.73 7.93
C GLU A 435 -28.64 48.89 6.66
N GLY A 436 -28.50 47.83 5.85
CA GLY A 436 -27.74 47.85 4.59
C GLY A 436 -26.23 47.60 4.74
N MET A 437 -25.76 47.17 5.92
CA MET A 437 -24.35 46.85 6.13
C MET A 437 -24.02 45.44 5.63
N LEU A 438 -22.92 45.28 4.88
CA LEU A 438 -22.46 43.99 4.39
C LEU A 438 -21.71 43.23 5.49
N ILE A 439 -22.26 42.11 5.91
CA ILE A 439 -21.70 41.22 6.92
C ILE A 439 -21.33 39.87 6.29
N TYR A 440 -20.21 39.30 6.72
CA TYR A 440 -19.78 37.98 6.32
C TYR A 440 -20.23 36.96 7.35
N ARG A 441 -21.13 36.06 6.94
CA ARG A 441 -21.66 34.98 7.77
C ARG A 441 -21.49 33.64 7.07
N ASP A 442 -20.76 32.75 7.71
CA ASP A 442 -20.64 31.38 7.21
C ASP A 442 -21.98 30.65 7.29
N ASN A 443 -22.25 29.81 6.29
CA ASN A 443 -23.51 29.08 6.16
C ASN A 443 -23.32 27.73 5.47
N ALA A 444 -24.28 26.83 5.68
CA ALA A 444 -24.19 25.46 5.20
C ALA A 444 -24.12 25.35 3.66
N GLU A 445 -24.77 26.27 2.92
CA GLU A 445 -24.76 26.27 1.45
C GLU A 445 -23.37 26.64 0.92
N ALA A 446 -22.75 27.71 1.45
CA ALA A 446 -21.39 28.12 1.11
C ALA A 446 -20.37 27.02 1.46
N GLN A 447 -20.50 26.38 2.62
CA GLN A 447 -19.66 25.27 3.07
C GLN A 447 -19.78 24.06 2.14
N ALA A 448 -21.01 23.67 1.76
CA ALA A 448 -21.24 22.55 0.86
C ALA A 448 -20.67 22.82 -0.55
N LEU A 449 -20.81 24.04 -1.05
CA LEU A 449 -20.24 24.43 -2.34
C LEU A 449 -18.71 24.45 -2.30
N GLU A 450 -18.12 25.00 -1.24
CA GLU A 450 -16.66 24.99 -1.04
C GLU A 450 -16.11 23.57 -0.95
N LEU A 451 -16.80 22.69 -0.23
CA LEU A 451 -16.47 21.28 -0.13
C LEU A 451 -16.44 20.61 -1.51
N GLU A 452 -17.52 20.75 -2.29
CA GLU A 452 -17.63 20.10 -3.61
C GLU A 452 -16.67 20.71 -4.63
N THR A 453 -16.40 22.02 -4.60
CA THR A 453 -15.64 22.73 -5.66
C THR A 453 -14.17 22.99 -5.37
N LEU A 454 -13.75 22.99 -4.11
CA LEU A 454 -12.35 23.19 -3.70
C LEU A 454 -11.75 21.96 -3.03
N HIS A 455 -12.36 21.50 -1.94
CA HIS A 455 -11.75 20.49 -1.08
C HIS A 455 -11.76 19.08 -1.68
N LYS A 456 -12.88 18.65 -2.29
CA LYS A 456 -12.95 17.32 -2.94
C LYS A 456 -12.02 17.18 -4.14
N PRO A 457 -11.91 18.17 -5.05
CA PRO A 457 -10.92 18.10 -6.12
C PRO A 457 -9.48 18.04 -5.62
N PHE A 458 -9.15 18.87 -4.64
CA PHE A 458 -7.83 18.86 -4.01
C PHE A 458 -7.50 17.49 -3.38
N LEU A 459 -8.43 16.95 -2.59
CA LEU A 459 -8.29 15.63 -1.97
C LEU A 459 -8.12 14.54 -3.03
N THR A 460 -8.92 14.59 -4.10
CA THR A 460 -8.87 13.64 -5.21
C THR A 460 -7.52 13.66 -5.90
N SER A 461 -7.02 14.84 -6.27
CA SER A 461 -5.71 14.97 -6.89
C SER A 461 -4.58 14.48 -5.98
N THR A 462 -4.67 14.78 -4.68
CA THR A 462 -3.62 14.41 -3.71
C THR A 462 -3.60 12.90 -3.46
N LEU A 463 -4.77 12.29 -3.23
CA LEU A 463 -4.88 10.83 -3.04
C LEU A 463 -4.61 10.05 -4.32
N HIS A 464 -4.92 10.62 -5.49
CA HIS A 464 -4.46 10.06 -6.77
C HIS A 464 -2.93 10.01 -6.82
N GLY A 465 -2.25 11.08 -6.43
CA GLY A 465 -0.78 11.09 -6.30
C GLY A 465 -0.26 10.02 -5.34
N LEU A 466 -0.94 9.82 -4.21
CA LEU A 466 -0.59 8.76 -3.25
C LEU A 466 -0.75 7.35 -3.86
N GLN A 467 -1.79 7.11 -4.65
CA GLN A 467 -1.96 5.84 -5.38
C GLN A 467 -0.83 5.60 -6.39
N GLN A 468 -0.36 6.65 -7.08
CA GLN A 468 0.76 6.51 -8.02
C GLN A 468 2.07 6.14 -7.29
N GLN A 469 2.25 6.60 -6.05
CA GLN A 469 3.40 6.23 -5.23
C GLN A 469 3.25 4.82 -4.63
N TYR A 470 2.04 4.46 -4.19
CA TYR A 470 1.75 3.21 -3.51
C TYR A 470 0.62 2.47 -4.22
N GLY A 471 0.97 1.56 -5.14
CA GLY A 471 0.01 0.89 -6.01
C GLY A 471 -1.09 0.08 -5.29
N CYS A 472 -0.92 -0.28 -4.02
CA CYS A 472 -1.94 -0.99 -3.23
C CYS A 472 -2.89 -0.08 -2.43
N PHE A 473 -2.65 1.24 -2.36
CA PHE A 473 -3.43 2.18 -1.55
C PHE A 473 -4.94 2.11 -1.84
N GLY A 474 -5.33 2.23 -3.11
CA GLY A 474 -6.72 2.21 -3.55
C GLY A 474 -7.43 0.90 -3.18
N VAL A 475 -6.74 -0.24 -3.30
CA VAL A 475 -7.27 -1.56 -2.92
C VAL A 475 -7.53 -1.61 -1.41
N VAL A 476 -6.60 -1.10 -0.59
CA VAL A 476 -6.77 -1.03 0.87
C VAL A 476 -7.94 -0.12 1.24
N CYS A 477 -8.10 1.05 0.59
CA CYS A 477 -9.26 1.92 0.79
C CYS A 477 -10.57 1.21 0.50
N ARG A 478 -10.61 0.40 -0.56
CA ARG A 478 -11.81 -0.33 -0.96
C ARG A 478 -12.14 -1.46 0.01
N LEU A 479 -11.14 -2.19 0.50
CA LEU A 479 -11.29 -3.17 1.58
C LEU A 479 -11.79 -2.50 2.88
N ALA A 480 -11.20 -1.38 3.27
CA ALA A 480 -11.60 -0.61 4.44
C ALA A 480 -13.06 -0.13 4.35
N LYS A 481 -13.44 0.48 3.22
CA LYS A 481 -14.83 0.89 2.97
C LYS A 481 -15.79 -0.29 2.94
N ARG A 482 -15.39 -1.43 2.38
CA ARG A 482 -16.21 -2.64 2.40
C ARG A 482 -16.45 -3.16 3.80
N TRP A 483 -15.40 -3.17 4.61
CA TRP A 483 -15.53 -3.55 6.00
C TRP A 483 -16.41 -2.56 6.76
N LEU A 484 -16.19 -1.24 6.64
CA LEU A 484 -17.04 -0.22 7.27
C LEU A 484 -18.52 -0.36 6.87
N ALA A 485 -18.79 -0.62 5.60
CA ALA A 485 -20.14 -0.87 5.11
C ALA A 485 -20.77 -2.10 5.76
N SER A 486 -20.01 -3.20 5.90
CA SER A 486 -20.49 -4.43 6.56
C SER A 486 -20.81 -4.24 8.05
N GLN A 487 -20.23 -3.20 8.67
CA GLN A 487 -20.48 -2.83 10.06
C GLN A 487 -21.52 -1.69 10.19
N PHE A 488 -22.17 -1.28 9.09
CA PHE A 488 -23.10 -0.14 9.04
C PHE A 488 -22.50 1.21 9.49
N LEU A 489 -21.18 1.37 9.37
CA LEU A 489 -20.47 2.58 9.83
C LEU A 489 -20.34 3.67 8.77
N LEU A 490 -20.67 3.40 7.49
CA LEU A 490 -20.54 4.38 6.41
C LEU A 490 -21.60 5.50 6.45
N GLU A 491 -22.62 5.39 7.29
CA GLU A 491 -23.56 6.50 7.54
C GLU A 491 -22.91 7.60 8.38
N ASP A 492 -22.10 7.22 9.38
CA ASP A 492 -21.39 8.13 10.28
C ASP A 492 -20.00 8.50 9.77
N ILE A 493 -19.32 7.56 9.08
CA ILE A 493 -17.98 7.73 8.53
C ILE A 493 -18.09 7.93 7.03
N ARG A 494 -17.87 9.17 6.60
CA ARG A 494 -17.88 9.54 5.18
C ARG A 494 -16.73 8.84 4.43
N GLU A 495 -16.94 8.54 3.16
CA GLU A 495 -15.96 7.83 2.33
C GLU A 495 -14.61 8.55 2.27
N GLU A 496 -14.59 9.89 2.25
CA GLU A 496 -13.36 10.67 2.31
C GLU A 496 -12.59 10.47 3.62
N ALA A 497 -13.28 10.28 4.74
CA ALA A 497 -12.63 10.00 6.03
C ALA A 497 -12.01 8.60 6.04
N ALA A 498 -12.69 7.61 5.47
CA ALA A 498 -12.14 6.27 5.28
C ALA A 498 -10.88 6.29 4.42
N ASP A 499 -10.88 7.04 3.32
CA ASP A 499 -9.71 7.23 2.46
C ASP A 499 -8.51 7.82 3.23
N LEU A 500 -8.77 8.77 4.14
CA LEU A 500 -7.75 9.44 4.94
C LEU A 500 -7.18 8.57 6.07
N LEU A 501 -8.03 7.76 6.71
CA LEU A 501 -7.60 6.76 7.69
C LEU A 501 -6.66 5.73 7.06
N VAL A 502 -6.92 5.35 5.80
CA VAL A 502 -6.00 4.49 5.06
C VAL A 502 -4.75 5.26 4.64
N ALA A 503 -4.89 6.50 4.16
CA ALA A 503 -3.75 7.32 3.75
C ALA A 503 -2.72 7.52 4.88
N SER A 504 -3.15 7.62 6.14
CA SER A 504 -2.23 7.72 7.27
C SER A 504 -1.31 6.51 7.41
N LEU A 505 -1.75 5.32 7.01
CA LEU A 505 -0.94 4.10 7.07
C LEU A 505 0.25 4.11 6.09
N PHE A 506 0.12 4.86 4.99
CA PHE A 506 1.16 5.02 3.98
C PHE A 506 2.07 6.21 4.25
N LEU A 507 1.50 7.31 4.77
CA LEU A 507 2.22 8.55 5.06
C LEU A 507 2.95 8.52 6.40
N HIS A 508 2.42 7.79 7.38
CA HIS A 508 2.99 7.64 8.72
C HIS A 508 3.09 6.14 9.07
N PRO A 509 3.94 5.37 8.38
CA PRO A 509 3.95 3.91 8.49
C PRO A 509 4.61 3.39 9.77
N ALA A 510 5.32 4.25 10.53
CA ALA A 510 6.05 3.86 11.73
C ALA A 510 5.17 3.09 12.73
N PRO A 511 5.67 1.99 13.36
CA PRO A 511 7.04 1.46 13.30
C PRO A 511 7.30 0.46 12.14
N PHE A 512 6.45 0.49 11.11
CA PHE A 512 6.56 -0.37 9.93
C PHE A 512 7.02 0.42 8.70
N THR A 513 7.22 -0.27 7.59
CA THR A 513 7.32 0.33 6.25
C THR A 513 5.93 0.56 5.66
N PRO A 514 5.74 1.43 4.65
CA PRO A 514 4.46 1.54 3.96
C PRO A 514 3.95 0.16 3.48
N PRO A 515 2.64 -0.11 3.56
CA PRO A 515 2.10 -1.40 3.10
C PRO A 515 2.39 -1.63 1.61
N SER A 516 2.84 -2.84 1.26
CA SER A 516 2.97 -3.25 -0.15
C SER A 516 1.98 -4.34 -0.56
N SER A 517 1.18 -4.86 0.38
CA SER A 517 0.09 -5.78 0.10
C SER A 517 -1.26 -5.28 0.63
N PRO A 518 -2.38 -5.55 -0.06
CA PRO A 518 -3.71 -5.18 0.42
C PRO A 518 -4.04 -5.78 1.79
N GLN A 519 -3.62 -7.02 2.03
CA GLN A 519 -3.84 -7.74 3.28
C GLN A 519 -3.23 -7.01 4.48
N VAL A 520 -1.96 -6.60 4.38
CA VAL A 520 -1.27 -5.90 5.47
C VAL A 520 -1.86 -4.52 5.70
N GLY A 521 -2.13 -3.77 4.63
CA GLY A 521 -2.79 -2.47 4.73
C GLY A 521 -4.13 -2.56 5.46
N PHE A 522 -4.94 -3.56 5.12
CA PHE A 522 -6.22 -3.79 5.77
C PHE A 522 -6.08 -4.21 7.26
N LEU A 523 -5.16 -5.12 7.57
CA LEU A 523 -4.89 -5.51 8.97
C LEU A 523 -4.41 -4.34 9.82
N ARG A 524 -3.60 -3.44 9.24
CA ARG A 524 -3.14 -2.23 9.94
C ARG A 524 -4.25 -1.19 10.09
N PHE A 525 -5.15 -1.08 9.11
CA PHE A 525 -6.36 -0.27 9.24
C PHE A 525 -7.22 -0.73 10.43
N LEU A 526 -7.51 -2.02 10.53
CA LEU A 526 -8.27 -2.57 11.66
C LEU A 526 -7.53 -2.35 13.00
N HIS A 527 -6.21 -2.53 13.00
CA HIS A 527 -5.40 -2.28 14.19
C HIS A 527 -5.49 -0.82 14.63
N LEU A 528 -5.32 0.13 13.71
CA LEU A 528 -5.45 1.57 13.96
C LEU A 528 -6.82 1.88 14.60
N LEU A 529 -7.91 1.37 14.03
CA LEU A 529 -9.25 1.57 14.59
C LEU A 529 -9.36 1.05 16.02
N SER A 530 -8.80 -0.13 16.29
CA SER A 530 -8.92 -0.80 17.60
C SER A 530 -8.03 -0.23 18.70
N THR A 531 -6.83 0.29 18.37
CA THR A 531 -5.83 0.66 19.40
C THR A 531 -5.54 2.15 19.48
N PHE A 532 -5.95 2.94 18.50
CA PHE A 532 -5.70 4.39 18.55
C PHE A 532 -6.57 5.05 19.62
N ASP A 533 -5.97 5.93 20.42
CA ASP A 533 -6.68 6.67 21.45
C ASP A 533 -7.40 7.88 20.85
N TRP A 534 -8.56 7.61 20.25
CA TRP A 534 -9.46 8.58 19.62
C TRP A 534 -9.95 9.67 20.58
N LYS A 535 -9.89 9.44 21.90
CA LYS A 535 -10.39 10.38 22.90
C LYS A 535 -9.37 11.46 23.22
N ASN A 536 -8.10 11.08 23.34
CA ASN A 536 -7.06 12.01 23.81
C ASN A 536 -6.17 12.52 22.67
N ASN A 537 -6.10 11.81 21.54
CA ASN A 537 -5.20 12.13 20.45
C ASN A 537 -5.96 12.35 19.12
N PRO A 538 -5.68 13.44 18.38
CA PRO A 538 -6.16 13.58 17.02
C PRO A 538 -5.30 12.76 16.06
N LEU A 539 -5.92 12.12 15.06
CA LEU A 539 -5.17 11.57 13.94
C LEU A 539 -4.88 12.70 12.93
N ILE A 540 -3.59 12.96 12.67
CA ILE A 540 -3.15 14.03 11.76
C ILE A 540 -2.58 13.39 10.49
N VAL A 541 -3.11 13.78 9.33
CA VAL A 541 -2.68 13.24 8.03
C VAL A 541 -1.94 14.32 7.22
N ASN A 542 -0.63 14.13 7.01
CA ASN A 542 0.23 15.08 6.30
C ASN A 542 0.35 14.75 4.80
N LEU A 543 -0.73 14.97 4.04
CA LEU A 543 -0.87 14.51 2.65
C LEU A 543 0.20 15.02 1.65
N ASN A 544 0.96 16.07 1.98
CA ASN A 544 1.95 16.69 1.07
C ASN A 544 3.26 17.09 1.77
N GLY A 545 3.55 16.55 2.96
CA GLY A 545 4.75 16.96 3.71
C GLY A 545 4.78 18.44 4.10
N LYS A 546 3.66 19.17 3.99
CA LYS A 546 3.57 20.62 4.23
C LYS A 546 3.69 20.96 5.71
N LEU A 547 3.41 20.00 6.59
CA LEU A 547 3.72 20.07 8.01
C LEU A 547 5.16 19.66 8.26
N THR A 548 5.99 20.60 8.67
CA THR A 548 7.43 20.36 8.91
C THR A 548 7.88 20.66 10.33
N GLY A 549 7.01 21.14 11.24
CA GLY A 549 7.41 21.58 12.57
C GLY A 549 6.51 21.16 13.73
N LYS A 550 7.12 20.82 14.88
CA LYS A 550 6.43 20.47 16.15
C LYS A 550 5.43 21.54 16.62
N LEU A 551 5.70 22.82 16.34
CA LEU A 551 4.80 23.94 16.68
C LEU A 551 3.46 23.87 15.92
N GLN A 552 3.48 23.44 14.65
CA GLN A 552 2.26 23.29 13.87
C GLN A 552 1.44 22.11 14.37
N LEU A 553 2.08 21.00 14.74
CA LEU A 553 1.43 19.84 15.34
C LEU A 553 0.76 20.21 16.67
N GLY A 554 1.46 20.95 17.54
CA GLY A 554 0.93 21.45 18.80
C GLY A 554 -0.31 22.34 18.64
N TYR A 555 -0.36 23.16 17.58
CA TYR A 555 -1.53 23.98 17.25
C TYR A 555 -2.76 23.12 16.90
N PHE A 556 -2.60 22.07 16.07
CA PHE A 556 -3.69 21.16 15.74
C PHE A 556 -4.18 20.37 16.96
N THR A 557 -3.28 19.98 17.86
CA THR A 557 -3.65 19.35 19.14
C THR A 557 -4.44 20.29 20.05
N LEU A 558 -4.12 21.58 20.07
CA LEU A 558 -4.90 22.58 20.81
C LEU A 558 -6.30 22.77 20.19
N LEU A 559 -6.40 22.82 18.86
CA LEU A 559 -7.69 22.87 18.17
C LEU A 559 -8.54 21.62 18.47
N PHE A 560 -7.91 20.44 18.51
CA PHE A 560 -8.57 19.20 18.90
C PHE A 560 -9.20 19.32 20.29
N ARG A 561 -8.43 19.79 21.28
CA ARG A 561 -8.94 19.95 22.65
C ARG A 561 -10.12 20.94 22.74
N ALA A 562 -10.16 21.94 21.88
CA ALA A 562 -11.23 22.94 21.85
C ALA A 562 -12.52 22.43 21.17
N SER A 563 -12.42 21.59 20.14
CA SER A 563 -13.56 21.24 19.26
C SER A 563 -13.87 19.74 19.15
N LYS A 564 -13.02 18.88 19.73
CA LYS A 564 -13.06 17.40 19.73
C LYS A 564 -13.28 16.70 18.37
N PRO A 565 -12.71 17.14 17.23
CA PRO A 565 -12.76 16.40 15.97
C PRO A 565 -11.83 15.16 15.99
N PHE A 566 -12.35 13.97 15.72
CA PHE A 566 -11.54 12.74 15.78
C PHE A 566 -10.42 12.66 14.73
N LEU A 567 -10.57 13.33 13.59
CA LEU A 567 -9.60 13.36 12.49
C LEU A 567 -9.24 14.82 12.16
N LEU A 568 -7.97 15.11 11.85
CA LEU A 568 -7.51 16.43 11.43
C LEU A 568 -6.70 16.33 10.14
N LEU A 569 -7.21 16.95 9.08
CA LEU A 569 -6.48 17.20 7.86
C LEU A 569 -5.62 18.44 8.05
N SER A 570 -4.34 18.32 7.72
CA SER A 570 -3.46 19.48 7.76
C SER A 570 -3.16 20.03 6.38
N GLU A 571 -3.60 21.25 6.16
CA GLU A 571 -3.08 22.12 5.12
C GLU A 571 -2.89 23.53 5.70
N LYS A 572 -2.02 24.35 5.09
CA LYS A 572 -1.94 25.80 5.33
C LYS A 572 -3.23 26.47 4.82
N LEU A 573 -4.34 26.23 5.50
CA LEU A 573 -5.61 26.87 5.21
C LEU A 573 -5.70 28.19 6.00
N SER A 574 -6.08 29.24 5.29
CA SER A 574 -6.33 30.57 5.86
C SER A 574 -7.40 30.49 6.96
N ALA A 575 -7.40 31.43 7.90
CA ALA A 575 -8.28 31.39 9.09
C ALA A 575 -9.79 31.27 8.76
N SER A 576 -10.21 31.75 7.58
CA SER A 576 -11.58 31.68 7.06
C SER A 576 -11.97 30.34 6.43
N GLN A 577 -11.01 29.45 6.13
CA GLN A 577 -11.23 28.14 5.51
C GLN A 577 -11.26 26.98 6.53
N ARG A 578 -11.23 27.29 7.84
CA ARG A 578 -11.01 26.30 8.92
C ARG A 578 -12.28 25.59 9.40
N GLN A 579 -13.43 26.27 9.42
CA GLN A 579 -14.70 25.68 9.91
C GLN A 579 -15.28 24.57 9.00
N PRO A 580 -15.27 24.68 7.66
CA PRO A 580 -15.82 23.64 6.77
C PRO A 580 -15.00 22.33 6.81
N LEU A 581 -13.67 22.44 6.91
CA LEU A 581 -12.77 21.28 6.99
C LEU A 581 -12.88 20.54 8.35
N LEU A 582 -13.16 21.28 9.43
CA LEU A 582 -13.45 20.73 10.75
C LEU A 582 -14.76 19.92 10.75
N GLN A 583 -15.80 20.38 10.05
CA GLN A 583 -17.04 19.61 9.84
C GLN A 583 -16.85 18.42 8.90
N LEU A 584 -15.91 18.50 7.95
CA LEU A 584 -15.48 17.38 7.09
C LEU A 584 -14.94 16.20 7.93
N LEU A 585 -14.46 16.48 9.14
CA LEU A 585 -13.73 15.51 9.95
C LEU A 585 -14.38 15.25 11.32
N GLN A 586 -15.54 15.85 11.58
CA GLN A 586 -16.44 15.44 12.66
C GLN A 586 -17.13 14.12 12.28
N CYS A 587 -16.36 13.04 12.17
CA CYS A 587 -16.92 11.69 12.19
C CYS A 587 -17.07 11.30 13.66
N HIS A 588 -18.30 11.19 14.17
CA HIS A 588 -18.52 10.58 15.48
C HIS A 588 -18.19 9.10 15.38
N MET A 589 -16.96 8.70 15.71
CA MET A 589 -16.63 7.29 15.79
C MET A 589 -17.15 6.72 17.10
N ILE A 590 -18.34 6.13 17.08
CA ILE A 590 -18.86 5.30 18.17
C ILE A 590 -18.21 3.91 18.05
N LEU A 591 -16.88 3.84 18.14
CA LEU A 591 -16.14 2.57 18.08
C LEU A 591 -15.87 1.96 19.46
N GLN A 592 -16.16 2.66 20.55
CA GLN A 592 -15.91 2.18 21.92
C GLN A 592 -16.96 1.20 22.48
N LYS A 593 -18.10 0.98 21.80
CA LYS A 593 -19.17 0.10 22.32
C LYS A 593 -19.29 -1.25 21.61
N SER A 594 -18.55 -1.48 20.53
CA SER A 594 -18.75 -2.65 19.65
C SER A 594 -17.49 -3.51 19.46
N PHE A 595 -16.35 -3.12 20.03
CA PHE A 595 -15.09 -3.86 19.93
C PHE A 595 -14.46 -4.10 21.30
#